data_AF-A0A6L3MJ11-F1
#
_entry.id   AF-A0A6L3MJ11-F1
#
_cell.length_a   1.000
_cell.length_b   1.000
_cell.length_c   1.000
_cell.angle_alpha   90.00
_cell.angle_beta   90.00
_cell.angle_gamma   90.00
#
_symmetry.space_group_name_H-M   'P 1'
#
loop_
_entity.id
_entity.type
_entity.pdbx_description
1 polymer ?
#
loop_
_entity_poly.entity_id
_entity_poly.type
_entity_poly.pdbx_seq_one_letter_code
_entity_poly.pdbx_strand_id
1 'polypeptide(L)'
;ASSTANGQGATASGDNSTAAGQGANATGINSTTTGQGSTASGASSTANGQGATASGDNSTAAGQGANATGINSTTTGQGSTASGASSTANGQGSTASGASSTANGQGSTASGDKSTAAGQGANATGINSTTTGQGSTASG
;
A
#
# COMPACT_ATOMS: atom_id res chain seq x y z
N ALA A 1 6.27 -23.17 13.30
CA ALA A 1 6.47 -22.01 12.41
C ALA A 1 7.90 -21.52 12.57
N SER A 2 8.56 -21.07 11.49
CA SER A 2 9.91 -20.49 11.54
C SER A 2 9.87 -19.08 10.98
N SER A 3 10.37 -18.09 11.71
CA SER A 3 10.54 -16.73 11.22
C SER A 3 12.00 -16.43 10.89
N THR A 4 12.24 -15.45 10.02
CA THR A 4 13.58 -15.00 9.64
C THR A 4 13.71 -13.50 9.86
N ALA A 5 14.67 -13.08 10.68
CA ALA A 5 15.04 -11.68 10.86
C ALA A 5 16.50 -11.46 10.42
N ASN A 6 16.71 -10.62 9.41
CA ASN A 6 18.02 -10.31 8.83
C ASN A 6 18.24 -8.79 8.79
N GLY A 7 19.01 -8.27 9.73
CA GLY A 7 19.34 -6.85 9.84
C GLY A 7 19.44 -6.39 11.29
N GLN A 8 20.21 -5.33 11.55
CA GLN A 8 20.32 -4.79 12.90
C GLN A 8 18.93 -4.29 13.37
N GLY A 9 18.44 -4.83 14.50
CA GLY A 9 17.13 -4.47 15.04
C GLY A 9 15.94 -4.97 14.21
N ALA A 10 16.16 -5.86 13.22
CA ALA A 10 15.07 -6.50 12.51
C ALA A 10 14.26 -7.41 13.46
N THR A 11 12.94 -7.38 13.34
CA THR A 11 12.01 -8.18 14.14
C THR A 11 11.09 -8.98 13.21
N ALA A 12 11.07 -10.30 13.40
CA ALA A 12 10.16 -11.22 12.70
C ALA A 12 9.44 -12.08 13.74
N SER A 13 8.29 -11.60 14.23
CA SER A 13 7.53 -12.22 15.32
C SER A 13 6.26 -12.93 14.87
N GLY A 14 5.82 -12.73 13.63
CA GLY A 14 4.72 -13.48 13.05
C GLY A 14 5.12 -14.91 12.67
N ASP A 15 4.19 -15.86 12.74
CA ASP A 15 4.44 -17.22 12.24
C ASP A 15 4.80 -17.18 10.74
N ASN A 16 5.88 -17.87 10.36
CA ASN A 16 6.38 -17.90 8.98
C ASN A 16 6.69 -16.50 8.40
N SER A 17 7.02 -15.53 9.26
CA SER A 17 7.35 -14.17 8.84
C SER A 17 8.80 -14.01 8.40
N THR A 18 9.06 -13.02 7.52
CA THR A 18 10.41 -12.64 7.09
C THR A 18 10.58 -11.13 7.22
N ALA A 19 11.61 -10.69 7.94
CA ALA A 19 12.03 -9.30 8.03
C ALA A 19 13.49 -9.14 7.57
N ALA A 20 13.71 -8.39 6.49
CA ALA A 20 15.03 -8.14 5.92
C ALA A 20 15.29 -6.63 5.82
N GLY A 21 16.26 -6.12 6.60
CA GLY A 21 16.63 -4.71 6.65
C GLY A 21 16.83 -4.21 8.07
N GLN A 22 17.59 -3.13 8.23
CA GLN A 22 17.80 -2.51 9.55
C GLN A 22 16.47 -1.96 10.08
N GLY A 23 16.06 -2.42 11.27
CA GLY A 23 14.79 -2.03 11.89
C GLY A 23 13.53 -2.53 11.16
N ALA A 24 13.65 -3.48 10.23
CA ALA A 24 12.51 -4.05 9.52
C ALA A 24 11.62 -4.87 10.49
N ASN A 25 10.29 -4.77 10.38
CA ASN A 25 9.35 -5.34 11.35
C ASN A 25 8.24 -6.16 10.69
N ALA A 26 8.36 -7.49 10.69
CA ALA A 26 7.33 -8.43 10.22
C ALA A 26 6.62 -9.07 11.41
N THR A 27 5.42 -8.59 11.75
CA THR A 27 4.63 -9.08 12.90
C THR A 27 3.39 -9.87 12.50
N GLY A 28 2.96 -9.76 11.24
CA GLY A 28 1.83 -10.53 10.72
C GLY A 28 2.20 -12.00 10.43
N ILE A 29 1.24 -12.91 10.55
CA ILE A 29 1.40 -14.31 10.10
C ILE A 29 1.67 -14.32 8.60
N ASN A 30 2.63 -15.10 8.11
CA ASN A 30 3.09 -15.15 6.73
C ASN A 30 3.50 -13.77 6.16
N SER A 31 3.79 -12.79 7.01
CA SER A 31 4.17 -11.45 6.54
C SER A 31 5.61 -11.41 6.04
N THR A 32 5.87 -10.60 5.03
CA THR A 32 7.21 -10.37 4.50
C THR A 32 7.50 -8.88 4.47
N THR A 33 8.65 -8.48 4.99
CA THR A 33 9.14 -7.12 4.84
C THR A 33 10.59 -7.07 4.41
N THR A 34 10.88 -6.21 3.43
CA THR A 34 12.22 -5.97 2.91
C THR A 34 12.44 -4.47 2.77
N GLY A 35 13.35 -3.90 3.56
CA GLY A 35 13.60 -2.47 3.59
C GLY A 35 14.08 -1.99 4.95
N GLN A 36 14.81 -0.88 4.98
CA GLN A 36 15.15 -0.22 6.24
C GLN A 36 13.87 0.38 6.85
N GLY A 37 13.58 0.06 8.11
CA GLY A 37 12.42 0.56 8.85
C GLY A 37 11.05 0.18 8.26
N SER A 38 10.98 -0.80 7.35
CA SER A 38 9.72 -1.24 6.76
C SER A 38 8.91 -2.10 7.73
N THR A 39 7.59 -2.08 7.63
CA THR A 39 6.68 -2.79 8.55
C THR A 39 5.62 -3.58 7.77
N ALA A 40 5.53 -4.88 8.04
CA ALA A 40 4.45 -5.75 7.57
C ALA A 40 3.72 -6.34 8.80
N SER A 41 2.56 -5.79 9.14
CA SER A 41 1.81 -6.17 10.35
C SER A 41 0.48 -6.88 10.06
N GLY A 42 -0.04 -6.80 8.83
CA GLY A 42 -1.21 -7.56 8.43
C GLY A 42 -0.87 -9.03 8.18
N ALA A 43 -1.85 -9.94 8.32
CA ALA A 43 -1.68 -11.33 7.93
C ALA A 43 -1.43 -11.42 6.41
N SER A 44 -0.47 -12.25 5.99
CA SER A 44 -0.02 -12.38 4.59
C SER A 44 0.34 -11.05 3.91
N SER A 45 0.72 -10.03 4.68
CA SER A 45 1.08 -8.71 4.16
C SER A 45 2.51 -8.68 3.63
N THR A 46 2.78 -7.83 2.65
CA THR A 46 4.12 -7.63 2.08
C THR A 46 4.49 -6.16 2.05
N ALA A 47 5.56 -5.76 2.75
CA ALA A 47 6.11 -4.39 2.71
C ALA A 47 7.52 -4.38 2.12
N ASN A 48 7.69 -3.89 0.89
CA ASN A 48 8.95 -3.88 0.15
C ASN A 48 9.37 -2.44 -0.20
N GLY A 49 10.31 -1.88 0.54
CA GLY A 49 10.82 -0.52 0.37
C GLY A 49 11.20 0.13 1.70
N GLN A 50 12.12 1.09 1.68
CA GLN A 50 12.49 1.83 2.89
C GLN A 50 11.27 2.54 3.47
N GLY A 51 10.96 2.29 4.74
CA GLY A 51 9.78 2.83 5.43
C GLY A 51 8.42 2.39 4.87
N ALA A 52 8.36 1.39 3.99
CA ALA A 52 7.09 0.86 3.48
C ALA A 52 6.28 0.23 4.62
N THR A 53 4.96 0.44 4.62
CA THR A 53 4.03 -0.08 5.64
C THR A 53 2.90 -0.85 4.97
N ALA A 54 2.77 -2.13 5.30
CA ALA A 54 1.68 -3.01 4.89
C ALA A 54 0.96 -3.52 6.15
N SER A 55 -0.08 -2.82 6.59
CA SER A 55 -0.79 -3.12 7.84
C SER A 55 -2.16 -3.77 7.63
N GLY A 56 -2.70 -3.74 6.41
CA GLY A 56 -3.91 -4.49 6.07
C GLY A 56 -3.62 -5.97 5.84
N ASP A 57 -4.59 -6.83 6.13
CA ASP A 57 -4.48 -8.25 5.79
C ASP A 57 -4.44 -8.45 4.27
N ASN A 58 -3.56 -9.33 3.79
CA ASN A 58 -3.21 -9.54 2.38
C ASN A 58 -2.80 -8.26 1.63
N SER A 59 -2.37 -7.21 2.35
CA SER A 59 -1.94 -5.97 1.72
C SER A 59 -0.53 -6.06 1.15
N THR A 60 -0.26 -5.28 0.11
CA THR A 60 1.08 -5.14 -0.48
C THR A 60 1.45 -3.67 -0.56
N ALA A 61 2.54 -3.27 0.09
CA ALA A 61 3.15 -1.95 -0.02
C ALA A 61 4.55 -2.08 -0.64
N ALA A 62 4.68 -1.77 -1.92
CA ALA A 62 5.94 -1.72 -2.65
C ALA A 62 6.29 -0.26 -2.97
N GLY A 63 7.49 0.18 -2.64
CA GLY A 63 7.97 1.54 -2.83
C GLY A 63 8.42 2.20 -1.52
N GLN A 64 9.33 3.19 -1.64
CA GLN A 64 9.80 3.95 -0.48
C GLN A 64 8.63 4.72 0.15
N GLY A 65 8.37 4.50 1.43
CA GLY A 65 7.25 5.12 2.15
C GLY A 65 5.85 4.74 1.65
N ALA A 66 5.71 3.68 0.85
CA ALA A 66 4.40 3.18 0.41
C ALA A 66 3.56 2.72 1.61
N ASN A 67 2.26 2.99 1.62
CA ASN A 67 1.39 2.72 2.76
C ASN A 67 0.09 1.98 2.34
N ALA A 68 0.06 0.66 2.50
CA ALA A 68 -1.08 -0.20 2.21
C ALA A 68 -1.76 -0.61 3.54
N THR A 69 -2.80 0.12 3.94
CA THR A 69 -3.48 -0.05 5.24
C THR A 69 -4.85 -0.72 5.12
N GLY A 70 -5.45 -0.72 3.93
CA GLY A 70 -6.70 -1.43 3.67
C GLY A 70 -6.50 -2.94 3.56
N ILE A 71 -7.50 -3.73 3.95
CA ILE A 71 -7.52 -5.18 3.68
C ILE A 71 -7.49 -5.40 2.16
N ASN A 72 -6.67 -6.33 1.69
CA ASN A 72 -6.41 -6.61 0.26
C ASN A 72 -5.94 -5.38 -0.54
N SER A 73 -5.42 -4.34 0.11
CA SER A 73 -4.97 -3.14 -0.58
C SER A 73 -3.59 -3.34 -1.22
N THR A 74 -3.35 -2.66 -2.34
CA THR A 74 -2.07 -2.70 -3.05
C THR A 74 -1.55 -1.30 -3.31
N THR A 75 -0.28 -1.08 -3.02
CA THR A 75 0.43 0.17 -3.24
C THR A 75 1.77 -0.13 -3.90
N THR A 76 2.12 0.54 -4.99
CA THR A 76 3.38 0.27 -5.75
C THR A 76 4.22 1.52 -6.03
N GLY A 77 3.77 2.71 -5.63
CA GLY A 77 4.46 3.98 -5.80
C GLY A 77 5.26 4.44 -4.58
N GLN A 78 6.24 5.32 -4.81
CA GLN A 78 6.91 6.04 -3.73
C GLN A 78 5.92 6.98 -3.04
N GLY A 79 5.77 6.85 -1.72
CA GLY A 79 4.87 7.67 -0.90
C GLY A 79 3.38 7.52 -1.22
N SER A 80 2.96 6.52 -2.01
CA SER A 80 1.53 6.30 -2.27
C SER A 80 0.83 5.64 -1.09
N THR A 81 -0.50 5.81 -1.03
CA THR A 81 -1.35 5.29 0.04
C THR A 81 -2.57 4.59 -0.51
N ALA A 82 -2.79 3.33 -0.12
CA ALA A 82 -4.04 2.60 -0.35
C ALA A 82 -4.67 2.26 1.01
N SER A 83 -5.70 3.01 1.41
CA SER A 83 -6.37 2.85 2.71
C SER A 83 -7.78 2.28 2.62
N GLY A 84 -8.40 2.28 1.44
CA GLY A 84 -9.67 1.59 1.23
C GLY A 84 -9.51 0.06 1.19
N ALA A 85 -10.54 -0.68 1.58
CA ALA A 85 -10.55 -2.13 1.40
C ALA A 85 -10.52 -2.48 -0.09
N SER A 86 -9.67 -3.42 -0.51
CA SER A 86 -9.40 -3.79 -1.90
C SER A 86 -9.01 -2.61 -2.80
N SER A 87 -8.47 -1.53 -2.24
CA SER A 87 -8.02 -0.36 -3.00
C SER A 87 -6.64 -0.56 -3.61
N THR A 88 -6.35 0.14 -4.71
CA THR A 88 -5.06 0.09 -5.40
C THR A 88 -4.53 1.49 -5.67
N ALA A 89 -3.31 1.79 -5.20
CA ALA A 89 -2.60 3.05 -5.45
C ALA A 89 -1.29 2.78 -6.21
N ASN A 90 -1.28 3.02 -7.52
CA ASN A 90 -0.17 2.79 -8.42
C ASN A 90 0.33 4.12 -9.02
N GLY A 91 1.33 4.72 -8.39
CA GLY A 91 1.94 5.97 -8.84
C GLY A 91 2.55 6.74 -7.67
N GLN A 92 3.62 7.50 -7.92
CA GLN A 92 4.26 8.31 -6.88
C GLN A 92 3.26 9.27 -6.24
N GLY A 93 3.10 9.22 -4.92
CA GLY A 93 2.13 10.05 -4.18
C GLY A 93 0.66 9.80 -4.50
N SER A 94 0.31 8.70 -5.19
CA SER A 94 -1.10 8.36 -5.46
C SER A 94 -1.84 7.96 -4.17
N THR A 95 -3.15 8.25 -4.11
CA THR A 95 -4.00 7.96 -2.95
C THR A 95 -5.29 7.27 -3.36
N ALA A 96 -5.51 6.05 -2.87
CA ALA A 96 -6.75 5.30 -3.06
C ALA A 96 -7.40 5.05 -1.68
N SER A 97 -8.37 5.88 -1.30
CA SER A 97 -9.01 5.82 0.03
C SER A 97 -10.44 5.28 0.02
N GLY A 98 -11.10 5.24 -1.14
CA GLY A 98 -12.40 4.59 -1.29
C GLY A 98 -12.31 3.06 -1.29
N ALA A 99 -13.36 2.38 -0.83
CA ALA A 99 -13.43 0.93 -0.92
C ALA A 99 -13.44 0.49 -2.39
N SER A 100 -12.59 -0.45 -2.78
CA SER A 100 -12.40 -0.91 -4.16
C SER A 100 -12.03 0.21 -5.14
N SER A 101 -11.43 1.30 -4.65
CA SER A 101 -10.99 2.40 -5.52
C SER A 101 -9.61 2.13 -6.14
N THR A 102 -9.35 2.72 -7.29
CA THR A 102 -8.08 2.61 -8.01
C THR A 102 -7.52 3.98 -8.37
N ALA A 103 -6.37 4.35 -7.81
CA ALA A 103 -5.61 5.53 -8.18
C ALA A 103 -4.37 5.10 -8.99
N ASN A 104 -4.37 5.34 -10.30
CA ASN A 104 -3.33 4.90 -11.23
C ASN A 104 -2.69 6.10 -11.96
N GLY A 105 -1.69 6.71 -11.34
CA GLY A 105 -1.02 7.91 -11.84
C GLY A 105 -0.23 8.64 -10.76
N GLN A 106 0.78 9.42 -11.14
CA GLN A 106 1.52 10.25 -10.18
C GLN A 106 0.57 11.30 -9.58
N GLY A 107 0.46 11.35 -8.25
CA GLY A 107 -0.44 12.25 -7.53
C GLY A 107 -1.94 12.04 -7.78
N SER A 108 -2.37 10.93 -8.36
CA SER A 108 -3.80 10.67 -8.57
C SER A 108 -4.52 10.36 -7.24
N THR A 109 -5.80 10.71 -7.15
CA THR A 109 -6.63 10.50 -5.97
C THR A 109 -7.94 9.82 -6.34
N ALA A 110 -8.22 8.66 -5.76
CA ALA A 110 -9.47 7.92 -5.91
C ALA A 110 -10.11 7.72 -4.51
N SER A 111 -10.95 8.68 -4.10
CA SER A 111 -11.53 8.73 -2.75
C SER A 111 -12.99 8.30 -2.68
N GLY A 112 -13.69 8.22 -3.82
CA GLY A 112 -15.02 7.62 -3.87
C GLY A 112 -14.96 6.09 -3.83
N ASP A 113 -15.95 5.44 -3.21
CA ASP A 113 -16.07 3.98 -3.29
C ASP A 113 -16.22 3.53 -4.75
N LYS A 114 -15.47 2.50 -5.13
CA LYS A 114 -15.38 1.95 -6.50
C LYS A 114 -14.95 2.99 -7.55
N SER A 115 -14.34 4.10 -7.12
CA SER A 115 -13.85 5.12 -8.04
C SER A 115 -12.56 4.71 -8.73
N THR A 116 -12.32 5.23 -9.93
CA THR A 116 -11.08 5.04 -10.69
C THR A 116 -10.52 6.39 -11.12
N ALA A 117 -9.33 6.74 -10.63
CA ALA A 117 -8.56 7.89 -11.05
C ALA A 117 -7.30 7.45 -11.79
N ALA A 118 -7.38 7.34 -13.11
CA ALA A 118 -6.24 7.06 -13.98
C ALA A 118 -5.72 8.37 -14.59
N GLY A 119 -4.40 8.58 -14.59
CA GLY A 119 -3.77 9.80 -15.10
C GLY A 119 -3.05 10.59 -14.02
N GLN A 120 -2.02 11.35 -14.43
CA GLN A 120 -1.24 12.18 -13.52
C GLN A 120 -2.14 13.30 -12.94
N GLY A 121 -2.24 13.39 -11.61
CA GLY A 121 -3.11 14.33 -10.91
C GLY A 121 -4.62 14.13 -11.09
N ALA A 122 -5.07 12.99 -11.64
CA ALA A 122 -6.48 12.64 -11.78
C ALA A 122 -7.18 12.57 -10.41
N ASN A 123 -8.43 13.04 -10.31
CA ASN A 123 -9.18 13.09 -9.05
C ASN A 123 -10.61 12.52 -9.20
N ALA A 124 -10.85 11.31 -8.70
CA ALA A 124 -12.15 10.64 -8.71
C ALA A 124 -12.71 10.56 -7.27
N THR A 125 -13.62 11.49 -6.92
CA THR A 125 -14.17 11.63 -5.56
C THR A 125 -15.61 11.12 -5.44
N GLY A 126 -16.31 10.94 -6.55
CA GLY A 126 -17.68 10.39 -6.58
C GLY A 126 -17.70 8.87 -6.44
N ILE A 127 -18.77 8.32 -5.88
CA ILE A 127 -18.98 6.87 -5.83
C ILE A 127 -19.16 6.34 -7.27
N ASN A 128 -18.45 5.28 -7.63
CA ASN A 128 -18.36 4.73 -9.00
C ASN A 128 -17.81 5.72 -10.05
N SER A 129 -17.25 6.86 -9.65
CA SER A 129 -16.71 7.84 -10.60
C SER A 129 -15.47 7.30 -11.31
N THR A 130 -15.32 7.61 -12.60
CA THR A 130 -14.14 7.25 -13.39
C THR A 130 -13.59 8.47 -14.08
N THR A 131 -12.28 8.71 -13.94
CA THR A 131 -11.57 9.77 -14.65
C THR A 131 -10.23 9.23 -15.14
N THR A 132 -9.86 9.53 -16.39
CA THR A 132 -8.69 8.95 -17.07
C THR A 132 -7.70 9.99 -17.61
N GLY A 133 -8.03 11.29 -17.47
CA GLY A 133 -7.24 12.40 -18.00
C GLY A 133 -6.20 12.92 -17.02
N GLN A 134 -5.15 13.55 -17.55
CA GLN A 134 -4.22 14.32 -16.71
C GLN A 134 -4.96 15.48 -16.04
N GLY A 135 -4.90 15.56 -14.71
CA GLY A 135 -5.54 16.61 -13.91
C GLY A 135 -7.08 16.62 -13.97
N SER A 136 -7.72 15.61 -14.55
CA SER A 136 -9.18 15.59 -14.68
C SER A 136 -9.86 15.26 -13.35
N THR A 137 -11.07 15.77 -13.16
CA THR A 137 -11.86 15.53 -11.94
C THR A 137 -13.22 14.90 -12.28
N ALA A 138 -13.61 13.88 -11.52
CA ALA A 138 -14.96 13.31 -11.54
C ALA A 138 -15.49 13.19 -10.09
N SER A 139 -16.61 13.82 -9.80
CA SER A 139 -17.21 13.87 -8.45
C SER A 139 -18.66 13.40 -8.38
N GLY A 140 -19.25 13.02 -9.52
CA GLY A 140 -20.63 12.52 -9.63
C GLY A 140 -20.72 11.01 -9.56
#